data_AF-A0A8T3SN35-F1
#
_entry.id   AF-A0A8T3SN35-F1
#
_cell.length_a   1.000
_cell.length_b   1.000
_cell.length_c   1.000
_cell.angle_alpha   90.00
_cell.angle_beta   90.00
_cell.angle_gamma   90.00
#
_symmetry.space_group_name_H-M   'P 1'
#
loop_
_entity.id
_entity.type
_entity.pdbx_description
1 polymer ?
#
loop_
_entity_poly.entity_id
_entity_poly.type
_entity_poly.pdbx_seq_one_letter_code
_entity_poly.pdbx_strand_id
1 'polypeptide(L)' 'MQTPIVALTSDPPPARATSVQPEPFDPGELMRTCANCGSAMEERKCKLICHGCGYFLSCSDYY' A
#
# COMPACT_ATOMS: atom_id res chain seq x y z
N MET A 1 -45.77 -23.03 -28.13
CA MET A 1 -45.32 -21.68 -28.48
C MET A 1 -45.26 -20.82 -27.22
N GLN A 2 -44.16 -20.08 -27.06
CA GLN A 2 -43.83 -19.09 -26.01
C GLN A 2 -43.21 -19.56 -24.68
N THR A 3 -41.89 -19.72 -24.68
CA THR A 3 -41.00 -19.29 -23.57
C THR A 3 -40.69 -17.80 -23.73
N PRO A 4 -40.70 -17.00 -22.65
CA PRO A 4 -39.88 -15.80 -22.59
C PRO A 4 -38.70 -16.01 -21.64
N ILE A 5 -37.52 -16.17 -22.25
CA ILE A 5 -36.21 -15.92 -21.65
C ILE A 5 -36.03 -14.41 -21.51
N VAL A 6 -36.18 -13.88 -20.30
CA VAL A 6 -35.70 -12.52 -19.98
C VAL A 6 -34.71 -12.60 -18.84
N ALA A 7 -33.49 -13.02 -19.20
CA ALA A 7 -32.30 -12.78 -18.40
C ALA A 7 -31.96 -11.28 -18.51
N LEU A 8 -32.63 -10.44 -17.70
CA LEU A 8 -32.13 -9.10 -17.42
C LEU A 8 -31.07 -9.22 -16.32
N THR A 9 -29.87 -9.65 -16.71
CA THR A 9 -28.69 -9.38 -15.90
C THR A 9 -28.46 -7.87 -15.95
N SER A 10 -28.83 -7.19 -14.87
CA SER A 10 -28.47 -5.79 -14.63
C SER A 10 -26.95 -5.71 -14.51
N ASP A 11 -26.31 -5.20 -15.55
CA ASP A 11 -24.90 -4.85 -15.56
C ASP A 11 -24.65 -3.83 -14.43
N PRO A 12 -23.75 -4.09 -13.46
CA PRO A 12 -23.41 -3.10 -12.46
C PRO A 12 -22.79 -1.88 -13.16
N PRO A 13 -23.13 -0.64 -12.76
CA PRO A 13 -22.63 0.56 -13.42
C PRO A 13 -21.10 0.53 -13.44
N PRO A 14 -20.45 1.00 -14.52
CA PRO A 14 -19.00 0.97 -14.62
C PRO A 14 -18.44 1.76 -13.44
N ALA A 15 -17.73 1.04 -12.56
CA ALA A 15 -17.01 1.63 -11.45
C ALA A 15 -16.18 2.77 -12.02
N ARG A 16 -16.58 3.98 -11.65
CA ARG A 16 -15.94 5.24 -12.04
C ARG A 16 -14.46 5.06 -11.74
N ALA A 17 -13.66 4.88 -12.78
CA ALA A 17 -12.23 4.71 -12.66
C ALA A 17 -11.70 6.02 -12.07
N THR A 18 -11.54 6.06 -10.75
CA THR A 18 -10.68 7.02 -10.09
C THR A 18 -9.33 6.78 -10.74
N SER A 19 -8.94 7.69 -11.62
CA SER A 19 -7.59 7.78 -12.12
C SER A 19 -6.70 7.99 -10.90
N VAL A 20 -6.21 6.89 -10.34
CA VAL A 20 -5.06 6.89 -9.44
C VAL A 20 -3.94 7.40 -10.31
N GLN A 21 -3.73 8.71 -10.29
CA GLN A 21 -2.50 9.27 -10.80
C GLN A 21 -1.39 8.59 -9.98
N PRO A 22 -0.34 8.06 -10.62
CA PRO A 22 0.82 7.62 -9.87
C PRO A 22 1.38 8.87 -9.20
N GLU A 23 0.98 9.10 -7.95
CA GLU A 23 1.64 10.04 -7.06
C GLU A 23 3.13 9.72 -7.12
N PRO A 24 4.00 10.73 -7.21
CA PRO A 24 5.44 10.50 -7.23
C PRO A 24 5.80 9.64 -6.01
N PHE A 25 6.17 8.40 -6.27
CA PHE A 25 6.56 7.46 -5.23
C PHE A 25 7.90 7.94 -4.69
N ASP A 26 7.88 8.61 -3.54
CA ASP A 26 9.09 9.04 -2.85
C ASP A 26 9.80 7.80 -2.30
N PRO A 27 10.95 7.38 -2.86
CA PRO A 27 11.65 6.19 -2.40
C PRO A 27 12.08 6.30 -0.92
N GLY A 28 12.16 7.53 -0.40
CA GLY A 28 12.40 7.78 1.02
C GLY A 28 11.27 7.34 1.94
N GLU A 29 10.02 7.26 1.46
CA GLU A 29 8.88 6.82 2.26
C GLU A 29 8.89 5.29 2.44
N LEU A 30 9.28 4.57 1.38
CA LEU A 30 9.47 3.12 1.45
C LEU A 30 10.61 2.74 2.43
N MET A 31 11.70 3.51 2.43
CA MET A 31 12.83 3.29 3.34
C MET A 31 12.48 3.52 4.82
N ARG A 32 11.39 4.24 5.12
CA ARG A 32 10.90 4.49 6.49
C ARG A 32 9.84 3.49 6.94
N THR A 33 9.63 2.41 6.20
CA THR A 33 8.65 1.38 6.56
C THR A 33 9.34 0.21 7.27
N CYS A 34 8.81 -0.21 8.41
CA CYS A 34 9.38 -1.33 9.18
C CYS A 34 9.23 -2.64 8.42
N ALA A 35 10.35 -3.30 8.12
CA ALA A 35 10.36 -4.61 7.46
C ALA A 35 9.68 -5.73 8.27
N ASN A 36 9.54 -5.56 9.60
CA ASN A 36 8.94 -6.56 10.47
C ASN A 36 7.42 -6.41 10.64
N CYS A 37 6.88 -5.18 10.62
CA CYS A 37 5.47 -4.94 10.93
C CYS A 37 4.76 -3.92 10.03
N GLY A 38 5.46 -3.33 9.05
CA GLY A 38 4.90 -2.34 8.12
C GLY A 38 4.61 -0.97 8.72
N SER A 39 4.90 -0.74 10.00
CA SER A 39 4.70 0.58 10.64
C SER A 39 5.76 1.59 10.20
N ALA A 40 5.40 2.88 10.21
CA ALA A 40 6.36 3.96 10.01
C ALA A 40 7.47 3.93 11.08
N MET A 41 8.71 4.09 10.63
CA MET A 41 9.90 4.11 11.48
C MET A 41 10.35 5.54 11.72
N GLU A 42 10.78 5.82 12.96
CA GLU A 42 11.40 7.09 13.31
C GLU A 42 12.88 7.06 12.96
N GLU A 43 13.33 8.05 12.21
CA GLU A 43 14.72 8.17 11.79
C GLU A 43 15.50 9.03 12.79
N ARG A 44 16.45 8.42 13.49
CA ARG A 44 17.35 9.07 14.44
C ARG A 44 18.79 8.97 13.97
N LYS A 45 19.22 10.01 13.25
CA LYS A 45 20.54 10.07 12.61
C LYS A 45 20.69 8.91 11.62
N CYS A 46 21.52 7.92 11.94
CA CYS A 46 21.78 6.73 11.12
C CYS A 46 21.05 5.49 11.64
N LYS A 47 19.98 5.63 12.43
CA LYS A 47 19.20 4.50 12.95
C LYS A 47 17.71 4.75 12.69
N LEU A 48 17.03 3.78 12.10
CA LEU A 48 15.57 3.71 12.00
C LEU A 48 15.06 2.88 13.17
N ILE A 49 14.10 3.42 13.93
CA ILE A 49 13.51 2.77 15.11
C ILE A 49 12.02 2.58 14.88
N CYS A 50 11.52 1.36 15.04
CA CYS A 50 10.10 1.07 15.02
C CYS A 50 9.54 1.02 16.44
N HIS A 51 8.67 1.98 16.79
CA HIS A 51 7.98 2.00 18.08
C HIS A 51 6.81 1.00 18.17
N GLY A 52 6.38 0.44 17.03
CA GLY A 52 5.29 -0.54 17.00
C GLY A 52 5.72 -1.92 17.50
N CYS A 53 6.86 -2.44 17.01
CA CYS A 53 7.35 -3.78 17.34
C CYS A 53 8.71 -3.81 18.06
N GLY A 54 9.36 -2.66 18.25
CA GLY A 54 10.68 -2.56 18.88
C GLY A 54 11.86 -2.91 17.95
N TYR A 55 11.61 -3.19 16.67
CA TYR A 55 12.66 -3.42 15.69
C TYR A 55 13.46 -2.14 15.40
N PHE A 56 14.75 -2.28 15.08
CA PHE A 56 15.59 -1.17 14.66
C PHE A 56 16.53 -1.59 13.52
N LEU A 57 16.86 -0.64 12.64
CA LEU A 57 17.84 -0.80 11.58
C LEU A 57 18.88 0.31 11.71
N SER A 58 20.18 -0.01 11.59
CA SER A 58 21.26 0.98 11.58
C SER A 58 21.92 1.05 10.22
N CYS A 59 22.33 2.23 9.76
CA CYS A 59 23.05 2.37 8.48
C CYS A 59 24.40 1.62 8.44
N SER A 60 24.93 1.19 9.59
CA SER A 60 26.08 0.28 9.69
C SER A 60 25.79 -1.15 9.22
N ASP A 61 24.51 -1.51 9.20
CA ASP A 61 24.01 -2.81 8.74
C ASP A 61 23.77 -2.82 7.22
N TYR A 62 23.90 -1.65 6.58
CA TYR A 62 23.78 -1.46 5.13
C TYR A 62 25.12 -1.82 4.48
N TYR A 63 25.31 -3.11 4.17
CA TYR A 63 26.41 -3.62 3.35
C TYR A 63 25.91 -4.03 1.96
#